data_AF-R4WWU3-F1
#
_entry.id   AF-R4WWU3-F1
#
_cell.length_a   1.000
_cell.length_b   1.000
_cell.length_c   1.000
_cell.angle_alpha   90.00
_cell.angle_beta   90.00
_cell.angle_gamma   90.00
#
_symmetry.space_group_name_H-M   'P 1'
#
loop_
_entity.id
_entity.type
_entity.pdbx_description
1 polymer ?
#
loop_
_entity_poly.entity_id
_entity_poly.type
_entity_poly.pdbx_seq_one_letter_code
_entity_poly.pdbx_strand_id
1 'polypeptide(L)'
;MRTLAANQPRSPEIQQLAADLSRQERARDSAIAGARSCAASKEPTCALRNARRAVALDPRNGQAQSSLRQALSVQNETNTEYFRQASGIPKPVVPTMTFDGRWSMAGRHAATPAEDDSTHTSTVSWGVPTVSKGRGDAH
;
A
#
# COMPACT_ATOMS: atom_id res chain seq x y z
N MET A 1 13.69 -62.47 -20.41
CA MET A 1 13.17 -61.36 -19.59
C MET A 1 14.36 -60.62 -18.99
N ARG A 2 14.72 -59.45 -19.56
CA ARG A 2 15.82 -58.63 -19.04
C ARG A 2 15.31 -57.89 -17.81
N THR A 3 15.79 -58.29 -16.64
CA THR A 3 15.65 -57.55 -15.39
C THR A 3 16.35 -56.20 -15.57
N LEU A 4 15.58 -55.12 -15.64
CA LEU A 4 16.11 -53.76 -15.52
C LEU A 4 16.59 -53.61 -14.08
N ALA A 5 17.89 -53.82 -13.88
CA ALA A 5 18.55 -53.67 -12.60
C ALA A 5 18.32 -52.25 -12.07
N ALA A 6 18.06 -52.16 -10.77
CA ALA A 6 17.83 -50.96 -9.96
C ALA A 6 19.05 -50.01 -9.86
N ASN A 7 19.77 -49.79 -10.97
CA ASN A 7 21.08 -49.14 -11.02
C ASN A 7 21.18 -48.00 -12.06
N GLN A 8 20.07 -47.33 -12.35
CA GLN A 8 20.05 -46.05 -13.08
C GLN A 8 20.29 -44.75 -12.27
N PRO A 9 20.72 -44.70 -10.98
CA PRO A 9 21.04 -43.43 -10.33
C PRO A 9 22.44 -42.87 -10.70
N ARG A 10 23.11 -43.41 -11.74
CA ARG A 10 24.50 -43.06 -12.10
C ARG A 10 24.68 -42.43 -13.49
N SER A 11 23.61 -42.16 -14.25
CA SER A 11 23.80 -41.38 -15.48
C SER A 11 24.02 -39.91 -15.13
N PRO A 12 25.01 -39.23 -15.74
CA PRO A 12 25.30 -37.83 -15.45
C PRO A 12 24.10 -36.92 -15.75
N GLU A 13 23.25 -37.29 -16.71
CA GLU A 13 22.05 -36.54 -17.07
C GLU A 13 20.98 -36.57 -15.96
N ILE A 14 20.79 -37.70 -15.27
CA ILE A 14 19.85 -37.79 -14.14
C ILE A 14 20.36 -36.98 -12.95
N GLN A 15 21.67 -36.96 -12.73
CA GLN A 15 22.30 -36.15 -11.69
C GLN A 15 22.16 -34.66 -11.97
N GLN A 16 22.34 -34.24 -13.23
CA GLN A 16 22.11 -32.86 -13.66
C GLN A 16 20.65 -32.46 -13.46
N LEU A 17 19.69 -33.28 -13.90
CA LEU A 17 18.28 -33.01 -13.71
C LEU A 17 17.89 -32.90 -12.23
N ALA A 18 18.40 -33.79 -11.38
CA ALA A 18 18.17 -33.74 -9.93
C ALA A 18 18.75 -32.45 -9.32
N ALA A 19 19.95 -32.05 -9.76
CA ALA A 19 20.56 -30.80 -9.34
C ALA A 19 19.72 -29.59 -9.77
N ASP A 20 19.16 -29.61 -10.98
CA ASP A 20 18.33 -28.53 -11.53
C ASP A 20 17.01 -28.39 -10.78
N LEU A 21 16.31 -29.51 -10.56
CA LEU A 21 15.10 -29.57 -9.75
C LEU A 21 15.35 -29.05 -8.32
N SER A 22 16.43 -29.49 -7.68
CA SER A 22 16.76 -29.03 -6.33
C SER A 22 17.02 -27.52 -6.26
N ARG A 23 17.57 -26.91 -7.33
CA ARG A 23 17.74 -25.45 -7.43
C ARG A 23 16.40 -24.75 -7.59
N GLN A 24 15.51 -25.30 -8.42
CA GLN A 24 14.16 -24.76 -8.62
C GLN A 24 13.33 -24.81 -7.33
N GLU A 25 13.36 -25.93 -6.60
CA GLU A 25 12.66 -26.09 -5.32
C GLU A 25 13.18 -25.10 -4.28
N ARG A 26 14.51 -24.98 -4.13
CA ARG A 26 15.09 -23.97 -3.22
C ARG A 26 14.70 -22.54 -3.62
N ALA A 27 14.68 -22.23 -4.92
CA ALA A 27 14.23 -20.94 -5.40
C ALA A 27 12.76 -20.68 -5.05
N ARG A 28 11.89 -21.68 -5.21
CA ARG A 28 10.47 -21.60 -4.84
C ARG A 28 10.32 -21.37 -3.35
N ASP A 29 10.98 -22.18 -2.54
CA ASP A 29 10.84 -22.13 -1.07
C ASP A 29 11.38 -20.81 -0.51
N SER A 30 12.47 -20.29 -1.09
CA SER A 30 12.98 -18.95 -0.75
C SER A 30 11.99 -17.83 -1.11
N ALA A 31 11.28 -17.96 -2.23
CA ALA A 31 10.25 -16.99 -2.62
C ALA A 31 9.03 -17.08 -1.69
N ILE A 32 8.62 -18.28 -1.27
CA ILE A 32 7.55 -18.47 -0.27
C ILE A 32 7.95 -17.83 1.07
N ALA A 33 9.18 -18.09 1.53
CA ALA A 33 9.69 -17.50 2.76
C ALA A 33 9.75 -15.96 2.69
N GLY A 34 10.24 -15.40 1.58
CA GLY A 34 10.28 -13.96 1.35
C GLY A 34 8.89 -13.32 1.26
N ALA A 35 7.90 -14.04 0.72
CA ALA A 35 6.52 -13.56 0.71
C ALA A 35 5.94 -13.50 2.14
N ARG A 36 6.22 -14.51 2.97
CA ARG A 36 5.78 -14.55 4.37
C ARG A 36 6.46 -13.46 5.22
N SER A 37 7.75 -13.23 5.05
CA SER A 37 8.45 -12.17 5.77
C SER A 37 7.92 -10.78 5.41
N CYS A 38 7.71 -10.51 4.11
CA CYS A 38 7.13 -9.23 3.68
C CYS A 38 5.67 -9.06 4.12
N ALA A 39 4.88 -10.14 4.16
CA ALA A 39 3.53 -10.10 4.73
C ALA A 39 3.57 -9.76 6.23
N ALA A 40 4.50 -10.34 7.00
CA ALA A 40 4.68 -10.03 8.42
C ALA A 40 5.11 -8.56 8.64
N SER A 41 5.91 -8.00 7.73
CA SER A 41 6.29 -6.58 7.73
C SER A 41 5.22 -5.63 7.18
N LYS A 42 4.03 -6.14 6.81
CA LYS A 42 2.94 -5.36 6.18
C LYS A 42 3.37 -4.63 4.90
N GLU A 43 4.25 -5.23 4.11
CA GLU A 43 4.70 -4.71 2.82
C GLU A 43 3.97 -5.43 1.66
N PRO A 44 2.80 -4.93 1.21
CA PRO A 44 1.95 -5.66 0.26
C PRO A 44 2.60 -5.86 -1.10
N THR A 45 3.36 -4.88 -1.59
CA THR A 45 4.05 -4.95 -2.88
C THR A 45 5.17 -5.99 -2.87
N CYS A 46 5.96 -6.04 -1.79
CA CYS A 46 6.99 -7.06 -1.62
C CYS A 46 6.38 -8.47 -1.49
N ALA A 47 5.33 -8.62 -0.67
CA ALA A 47 4.64 -9.89 -0.47
C ALA A 47 4.11 -10.45 -1.79
N LEU A 48 3.42 -9.62 -2.59
CA LEU A 48 2.88 -10.03 -3.89
C LEU A 48 3.95 -10.39 -4.91
N ARG A 49 5.05 -9.62 -4.97
CA ARG A 49 6.15 -9.92 -5.89
C ARG A 49 6.74 -11.30 -5.62
N ASN A 50 7.03 -11.61 -4.36
CA ASN A 50 7.60 -12.90 -3.97
C ASN A 50 6.59 -14.05 -4.13
N ALA A 51 5.32 -13.84 -3.76
CA ALA A 51 4.31 -14.88 -3.90
C ALA A 51 4.02 -15.23 -5.37
N ARG A 52 3.95 -14.23 -6.26
CA ARG A 52 3.83 -14.44 -7.71
C ARG A 52 5.04 -15.18 -8.27
N ARG A 53 6.25 -14.86 -7.80
CA ARG A 53 7.47 -15.60 -8.17
C ARG A 53 7.38 -17.07 -7.74
N ALA A 54 6.90 -17.35 -6.52
CA ALA A 54 6.72 -18.73 -6.06
C ALA A 54 5.73 -19.51 -6.95
N VAL A 55 4.60 -18.91 -7.32
CA VAL A 55 3.60 -19.52 -8.22
C VAL A 55 4.15 -19.68 -9.64
N ALA A 56 4.96 -18.75 -10.14
CA ALA A 56 5.60 -18.88 -11.44
C ALA A 56 6.63 -20.02 -11.49
N LEU A 57 7.28 -20.31 -10.36
CA LEU A 57 8.22 -21.43 -10.25
C LEU A 57 7.52 -22.79 -10.16
N ASP A 58 6.37 -22.86 -9.48
CA ASP A 58 5.58 -24.08 -9.33
C ASP A 58 4.07 -23.75 -9.16
N PRO A 59 3.29 -23.69 -10.25
CA PRO A 59 1.89 -23.31 -10.20
C PRO A 59 0.99 -24.32 -9.47
N ARG A 60 1.45 -25.57 -9.35
CA ARG A 60 0.69 -26.67 -8.73
C ARG A 60 0.96 -26.78 -7.22
N ASN A 61 1.94 -26.03 -6.70
CA ASN A 61 2.26 -26.04 -5.29
C ASN A 61 1.18 -25.37 -4.44
N GLY A 62 0.55 -26.14 -3.55
CA GLY A 62 -0.48 -25.62 -2.64
C GLY A 62 0.03 -24.52 -1.69
N GLN A 63 1.31 -24.57 -1.27
CA GLN A 63 1.90 -23.55 -0.40
C GLN A 63 2.21 -22.24 -1.16
N ALA A 64 2.62 -22.31 -2.43
CA ALA A 64 2.80 -21.13 -3.26
C ALA A 64 1.45 -20.42 -3.50
N GLN A 65 0.40 -21.20 -3.79
CA GLN A 65 -0.96 -20.67 -3.96
C GLN A 65 -1.53 -20.09 -2.66
N SER A 66 -1.28 -20.72 -1.50
CA SER A 66 -1.69 -20.16 -0.21
C SER A 66 -0.93 -18.87 0.12
N SER A 67 0.37 -18.82 -0.18
CA SER A 67 1.19 -17.61 -0.04
C SER A 67 0.68 -16.45 -0.90
N LEU A 68 0.24 -16.72 -2.13
CA LEU A 68 -0.36 -15.70 -2.99
C LEU A 68 -1.69 -15.18 -2.43
N ARG A 69 -2.56 -16.07 -1.92
CA ARG A 69 -3.81 -15.66 -1.27
C ARG A 69 -3.55 -14.78 -0.05
N GLN A 70 -2.57 -15.12 0.78
CA GLN A 70 -2.16 -14.31 1.92
C GLN A 70 -1.59 -12.95 1.49
N ALA A 71 -0.74 -12.90 0.46
CA ALA A 71 -0.21 -11.63 -0.05
C ALA A 71 -1.33 -10.71 -0.58
N LEU A 72 -2.36 -11.26 -1.22
CA LEU A 72 -3.54 -10.52 -1.65
C LEU A 72 -4.37 -10.00 -0.48
N SER A 73 -4.50 -10.75 0.62
CA SER A 73 -5.22 -10.27 1.81
C SER A 73 -4.52 -9.07 2.43
N VAL A 74 -3.18 -9.10 2.56
CA VAL A 74 -2.39 -7.97 3.07
C VAL A 74 -2.55 -6.74 2.18
N GLN A 75 -2.57 -6.90 0.85
CA GLN A 75 -2.86 -5.79 -0.06
C GLN A 75 -4.25 -5.21 0.16
N ASN A 76 -5.26 -6.05 0.38
CA ASN A 76 -6.61 -5.57 0.62
C ASN A 76 -6.70 -4.83 1.96
N GLU A 77 -6.13 -5.39 3.03
CA GLU A 77 -6.07 -4.76 4.35
C GLU A 77 -5.44 -3.37 4.29
N THR A 78 -4.26 -3.25 3.65
CA THR A 78 -3.58 -1.95 3.48
C THR A 78 -4.41 -0.94 2.69
N ASN A 79 -5.11 -1.37 1.63
CA ASN A 79 -6.05 -0.50 0.91
C ASN A 79 -7.23 -0.06 1.78
N THR A 80 -7.81 -0.96 2.59
CA THR A 80 -8.92 -0.61 3.48
C THR A 80 -8.51 0.38 4.56
N GLU A 81 -7.28 0.26 5.10
CA GLU A 81 -6.72 1.22 6.05
C GLU A 81 -6.58 2.60 5.41
N TYR A 82 -6.07 2.67 4.19
CA TYR A 82 -5.96 3.92 3.43
C TYR A 82 -7.32 4.61 3.24
N PHE A 83 -8.34 3.87 2.78
CA PHE A 83 -9.66 4.45 2.58
C PHE A 83 -10.34 4.85 3.89
N ARG A 84 -10.16 4.08 4.97
CA ARG A 84 -10.67 4.45 6.30
C ARG A 84 -10.07 5.78 6.75
N GLN A 85 -8.76 5.96 6.59
CA GLN A 85 -8.08 7.21 6.94
C GLN A 85 -8.56 8.37 6.05
N ALA A 86 -8.69 8.17 4.74
CA ALA A 86 -9.18 9.18 3.82
C ALA A 86 -10.63 9.60 4.11
N SER A 87 -11.48 8.67 4.54
CA SER A 87 -12.87 8.95 4.90
C SER A 87 -13.04 9.78 6.17
N GLY A 88 -12.01 9.82 7.03
CA GLY A 88 -11.96 10.69 8.21
C GLY A 88 -11.61 12.14 7.89
N ILE A 89 -11.21 12.46 6.66
CA ILE A 89 -10.94 13.84 6.24
C ILE A 89 -12.26 14.61 6.19
N PRO A 90 -12.43 15.69 6.97
CA PRO A 90 -13.66 16.47 6.94
C PRO A 90 -13.90 17.02 5.53
N LYS A 91 -15.18 17.03 5.11
CA LYS A 91 -15.55 17.62 3.81
C LYS A 91 -15.03 19.06 3.76
N PRO A 92 -14.38 19.48 2.66
CA PRO A 92 -13.92 20.85 2.53
C PRO A 92 -15.11 21.79 2.66
N VAL A 93 -15.00 22.79 3.54
CA VAL A 93 -15.98 23.86 3.63
C VAL A 93 -15.88 24.66 2.33
N VAL A 94 -16.87 24.48 1.46
CA VAL A 94 -16.95 25.26 0.22
C VAL A 94 -17.58 26.61 0.60
N PRO A 95 -16.87 27.73 0.45
CA PRO A 95 -17.46 29.03 0.71
C PRO A 95 -18.60 29.25 -0.29
N THR A 96 -19.76 29.66 0.22
CA THR A 96 -20.91 30.01 -0.62
C THR A 96 -21.07 31.51 -0.65
N MET A 97 -21.28 32.06 -1.85
CA MET A 97 -21.58 33.46 -2.06
C MET A 97 -23.09 33.62 -2.12
N THR A 98 -23.63 34.46 -1.24
CA THR A 98 -25.05 34.83 -1.29
C THR A 98 -25.30 35.84 -2.42
N PHE A 99 -26.55 35.93 -2.87
CA PHE A 99 -26.94 36.78 -4.01
C PHE A 99 -26.60 38.28 -3.81
N ASP A 100 -26.53 38.73 -2.56
CA ASP A 100 -26.10 40.09 -2.15
C ASP A 100 -24.57 40.27 -2.13
N GLY A 101 -23.79 39.30 -2.61
CA GLY A 101 -22.33 39.38 -2.76
C GLY A 101 -21.55 39.12 -1.46
N ARG A 102 -22.19 38.61 -0.40
CA ARG A 102 -21.52 38.24 0.84
C ARG A 102 -21.00 36.81 0.76
N TRP A 103 -19.75 36.63 1.17
CA TRP A 103 -19.16 35.30 1.33
C TRP A 103 -19.50 34.77 2.73
N SER A 104 -20.03 33.55 2.80
CA SER A 104 -20.25 32.85 4.07
C SER A 104 -19.53 31.50 4.08
N MET A 105 -18.81 31.24 5.18
CA MET A 105 -18.25 29.92 5.46
C MET A 105 -19.23 29.17 6.36
N ALA A 106 -19.87 28.13 5.82
CA ALA A 106 -20.71 27.24 6.61
C ALA A 106 -19.81 26.25 7.36
N GLY A 107 -19.48 26.54 8.62
CA GLY A 107 -18.66 25.63 9.43
C GLY A 107 -18.51 26.05 10.89
N ARG A 108 -19.58 25.96 11.69
CA ARG A 108 -19.41 25.73 13.14
C ARG A 108 -19.46 24.23 13.37
N HIS A 109 -18.33 23.63 13.69
CA HIS A 109 -18.30 22.29 14.25
C HIS A 109 -19.04 22.32 15.59
N ALA A 110 -20.06 21.48 15.75
CA ALA A 110 -20.62 21.17 17.05
C ALA A 110 -19.52 20.44 17.85
N ALA A 111 -18.83 21.19 18.71
CA ALA A 111 -18.04 20.59 19.77
C ALA A 111 -18.99 19.80 20.67
N THR A 112 -18.67 18.52 20.89
CA THR A 112 -19.22 17.75 22.00
C THR A 112 -19.10 18.56 23.30
N PRO A 113 -20.13 18.62 24.16
CA PRO A 113 -20.04 19.40 25.38
C PRO A 113 -19.13 18.65 26.35
N ALA A 114 -17.87 19.09 26.42
CA ALA A 114 -17.09 18.96 27.63
C ALA A 114 -17.13 20.34 28.29
N GLU A 115 -17.76 20.40 29.46
CA GLU A 115 -17.50 21.43 30.46
C GLU A 115 -15.99 21.68 30.55
N ASP A 116 -15.53 22.88 30.20
CA ASP A 116 -14.92 23.76 31.18
C ASP A 116 -14.71 25.18 30.61
N ASP A 117 -14.74 26.11 31.53
CA ASP A 117 -14.65 27.55 31.45
C ASP A 117 -13.33 28.07 30.83
N SER A 118 -13.44 29.02 29.90
CA SER A 118 -12.58 30.22 29.75
C SER A 118 -12.67 30.81 28.34
N THR A 119 -13.08 32.07 28.30
CA THR A 119 -13.27 32.88 27.09
C THR A 119 -11.92 33.37 26.55
N HIS A 120 -11.45 32.79 25.44
CA HIS A 120 -10.39 33.38 24.63
C HIS A 120 -10.87 33.59 23.20
N THR A 121 -11.35 34.81 22.90
CA THR A 121 -11.64 35.25 21.54
C THR A 121 -10.36 35.74 20.88
N SER A 122 -9.69 34.87 20.13
CA SER A 122 -8.57 35.26 19.26
C SER A 122 -9.12 35.83 17.95
N THR A 123 -9.11 37.16 17.82
CA THR A 123 -9.33 37.86 16.56
C THR A 123 -8.05 37.81 15.72
N VAL A 124 -8.05 37.03 14.65
CA VAL A 124 -6.96 37.06 13.66
C VAL A 124 -7.37 37.99 12.52
N SER A 125 -6.81 39.20 12.50
CA SER A 125 -6.98 40.15 11.39
C SER A 125 -6.02 39.80 10.25
N TRP A 126 -6.56 39.23 9.16
CA TRP A 126 -5.81 39.04 7.93
C TRP A 126 -5.78 40.37 7.15
N GLY A 127 -4.65 41.08 7.24
CA GLY A 127 -4.37 42.24 6.40
C GLY A 127 -4.21 41.81 4.94
N VAL A 128 -4.84 42.55 4.03
CA VAL A 128 -4.74 42.35 2.58
C VAL A 128 -3.36 42.86 2.11
N PRO A 129 -2.55 42.08 1.37
CA PRO A 129 -1.33 42.60 0.79
C PRO A 129 -1.69 43.56 -0.35
N THR A 130 -1.33 44.84 -0.20
CA THR A 130 -1.43 45.82 -1.29
C THR A 130 -0.24 45.63 -2.22
N VAL A 131 -0.48 45.24 -3.48
CA VAL A 131 0.57 45.26 -4.51
C VAL A 131 0.68 46.69 -5.01
N SER A 132 1.73 47.39 -4.58
CA SER A 132 2.11 48.68 -5.16
C SER A 132 2.66 48.43 -6.56
N LYS A 133 1.85 48.66 -7.59
CA LYS A 133 2.27 48.62 -8.99
C LYS A 133 3.13 49.86 -9.26
N GLY A 134 4.44 49.73 -9.07
CA GLY A 134 5.43 50.73 -9.44
C GLY A 134 5.35 51.03 -10.94
N ARG A 135 5.06 52.29 -11.26
CA ARG A 135 5.09 52.86 -12.61
C ARG A 135 6.27 53.82 -12.64
N GLY A 136 7.18 53.65 -13.60
CA GLY A 136 8.30 54.56 -13.89
C GLY A 136 9.58 53.77 -14.19
N ASP A 137 10.37 54.04 -15.21
CA ASP A 137 10.27 55.02 -16.30
C ASP A 137 11.08 54.44 -17.48
N ALA A 138 10.68 54.80 -18.69
CA ALA A 138 11.48 54.60 -19.88
C ALA A 138 12.55 55.70 -19.93
N HIS A 139 13.82 55.31 -20.02
CA HIS A 139 14.91 56.10 -20.61
C HIS A 139 15.97 55.17 -21.20
#